data_AF-A0A9W7L163-F1
#
_entry.id   AF-A0A9W7L163-F1
#
_cell.length_a   1.000
_cell.length_b   1.000
_cell.length_c   1.000
_cell.angle_alpha   90.00
_cell.angle_beta   90.00
_cell.angle_gamma   90.00
#
_symmetry.space_group_name_H-M   'P 1'
#
loop_
_entity.id
_entity.type
_entity.pdbx_description
1 polymer ?
#
loop_
_entity_poly.entity_id
_entity_poly.type
_entity_poly.pdbx_seq_one_letter_code
_entity_poly.pdbx_strand_id
1 'polypeptide(L)'
;MAPNQILIGFVVGLDYENPYLNPYREFQRWKHHPDVKKHLEGGECISYGARVLNEGGYHAIPKLTFPGGALIGCSAGFLNSVKIKGSHTALKSGMVAAEALYPVLSSNDDYIVAESYEINAEEKSEEVVAYQKNMEESWVYDELKSVRNCHAAFHWGFLPGLAYSGLAAHILRGNEPWTLTNDSPDSAKTKPASEFEPIEYPKPDGVFSFDLLTNLTRSGTAHEHDQPAHLRIKDDCKSIVDQNVSLDNFDGPEQRFCPAGVYEYVEEEDTGAKKLQINAQNCVHCKCCSIKMPHEYIRWTVPEGGGGPNYAVM
;
A
#
# COMPACT_ATOMS: atom_id res chain seq x y z
N MET A 1 -2.52 33.89 -7.89
CA MET A 1 -3.78 33.10 -7.92
C MET A 1 -3.46 31.73 -7.35
N ALA A 2 -4.32 31.18 -6.50
CA ALA A 2 -4.16 29.78 -6.10
C ALA A 2 -4.20 28.89 -7.35
N PRO A 3 -3.45 27.77 -7.40
CA PRO A 3 -3.54 26.85 -8.52
C PRO A 3 -5.00 26.39 -8.70
N ASN A 4 -5.53 26.45 -9.92
CA ASN A 4 -6.84 25.89 -10.26
C ASN A 4 -6.70 24.36 -10.44
N GLN A 5 -6.35 23.67 -9.37
CA GLN A 5 -6.03 22.24 -9.35
C GLN A 5 -6.99 21.50 -8.41
N ILE A 6 -7.34 20.27 -8.77
CA ILE A 6 -8.14 19.37 -7.96
C ILE A 6 -7.38 18.06 -7.80
N LEU A 7 -7.25 17.59 -6.57
CA LEU A 7 -6.71 16.27 -6.23
C LEU A 7 -7.90 15.33 -6.01
N ILE A 8 -8.01 14.30 -6.83
CA ILE A 8 -9.02 13.25 -6.69
C ILE A 8 -8.33 11.89 -6.67
N GLY A 9 -8.92 10.94 -5.96
CA GLY A 9 -8.42 9.58 -5.85
C GLY A 9 -9.52 8.61 -5.47
N PHE A 10 -9.19 7.33 -5.51
CA PHE A 10 -10.07 6.24 -5.17
C PHE A 10 -9.29 5.20 -4.38
N VAL A 11 -9.91 4.62 -3.36
CA VAL A 11 -9.29 3.61 -2.50
C VAL A 11 -10.11 2.33 -2.61
N VAL A 12 -9.39 1.22 -2.73
CA VAL A 12 -9.95 -0.13 -2.65
C VAL A 12 -9.12 -0.87 -1.61
N GLY A 13 -9.76 -1.38 -0.55
CA GLY A 13 -9.11 -2.25 0.43
C GLY A 13 -8.60 -3.50 -0.27
N LEU A 14 -7.38 -3.94 0.02
CA LEU A 14 -6.77 -5.08 -0.68
C LEU A 14 -7.36 -6.42 -0.23
N ASP A 15 -8.30 -6.42 0.70
CA ASP A 15 -9.04 -7.58 1.18
C ASP A 15 -10.18 -8.04 0.22
N TYR A 16 -10.37 -7.40 -0.94
CA TYR A 16 -11.41 -7.80 -1.90
C TYR A 16 -11.24 -9.23 -2.41
N GLU A 17 -12.35 -9.96 -2.58
CA GLU A 17 -12.31 -11.38 -2.94
C GLU A 17 -12.24 -11.63 -4.45
N ASN A 18 -12.92 -10.79 -5.25
CA ASN A 18 -13.11 -11.00 -6.69
C ASN A 18 -11.80 -10.75 -7.48
N PRO A 19 -11.20 -11.76 -8.13
CA PRO A 19 -9.94 -11.59 -8.86
C PRO A 19 -10.06 -10.78 -10.16
N TYR A 20 -11.28 -10.52 -10.64
CA TYR A 20 -11.54 -9.67 -11.80
C TYR A 20 -11.61 -8.18 -11.46
N LEU A 21 -11.65 -7.82 -10.18
CA LEU A 21 -11.66 -6.42 -9.76
C LEU A 21 -10.37 -5.73 -10.17
N ASN A 22 -10.50 -4.59 -10.82
CA ASN A 22 -9.38 -3.74 -11.23
C ASN A 22 -9.51 -2.36 -10.56
N PRO A 23 -8.72 -2.06 -9.50
CA PRO A 23 -8.82 -0.80 -8.77
C PRO A 23 -8.61 0.44 -9.65
N TYR A 24 -7.72 0.34 -10.65
CA TYR A 24 -7.51 1.42 -11.61
C TYR A 24 -8.77 1.66 -12.45
N ARG A 25 -9.40 0.60 -12.97
CA ARG A 25 -10.62 0.73 -13.77
C ARG A 25 -11.81 1.16 -12.93
N GLU A 26 -11.92 0.77 -11.66
CA GLU A 26 -12.92 1.31 -10.74
C GLU A 26 -12.75 2.82 -10.55
N PHE A 27 -11.52 3.30 -10.35
CA PHE A 27 -11.25 4.74 -10.31
C PHE A 27 -11.64 5.45 -11.62
N GLN A 28 -11.27 4.87 -12.77
CA GLN A 28 -11.65 5.44 -14.07
C GLN A 28 -13.17 5.50 -14.25
N ARG A 29 -13.90 4.44 -13.85
CA ARG A 29 -15.36 4.35 -13.90
C ARG A 29 -16.02 5.35 -12.94
N TRP A 30 -15.51 5.48 -11.72
CA TRP A 30 -16.05 6.38 -10.70
C TRP A 30 -16.08 7.84 -11.15
N LYS A 31 -15.09 8.30 -11.93
CA LYS A 31 -15.05 9.66 -12.49
C LYS A 31 -16.24 10.00 -13.40
N HIS A 32 -16.94 9.01 -13.94
CA HIS A 32 -18.15 9.21 -14.75
C HIS A 32 -19.42 9.40 -13.93
N HIS A 33 -19.39 9.19 -12.60
CA HIS A 33 -20.55 9.45 -11.76
C HIS A 33 -20.99 10.92 -11.92
N PRO A 34 -22.29 11.24 -12.10
CA PRO A 34 -22.75 12.61 -12.38
C PRO A 34 -22.27 13.64 -11.36
N ASP A 35 -22.23 13.27 -10.07
CA ASP A 35 -21.74 14.16 -9.01
C ASP A 35 -20.22 14.36 -8.97
N VAL A 36 -19.45 13.54 -9.67
CA VAL A 36 -18.00 13.68 -9.79
C VAL A 36 -17.66 14.38 -11.11
N LYS A 37 -18.25 13.89 -12.21
CA LYS A 37 -18.01 14.35 -13.57
C LYS A 37 -18.14 15.87 -13.72
N LYS A 38 -19.17 16.47 -13.12
CA LYS A 38 -19.42 17.93 -13.15
C LYS A 38 -18.26 18.78 -12.62
N HIS A 39 -17.40 18.22 -11.76
CA HIS A 39 -16.22 18.89 -11.23
C HIS A 39 -14.97 18.73 -12.10
N LEU A 40 -15.00 17.79 -13.05
CA LEU A 40 -13.89 17.48 -13.95
C LEU A 40 -14.11 18.03 -15.36
N GLU A 41 -15.34 18.44 -15.69
CA GLU A 41 -15.71 18.99 -17.00
C GLU A 41 -14.85 20.21 -17.36
N GLY A 42 -14.22 20.15 -18.54
CA GLY A 42 -13.29 21.17 -19.03
C GLY A 42 -11.91 21.13 -18.39
N GLY A 43 -11.66 20.22 -17.45
CA GLY A 43 -10.35 20.01 -16.82
C GLY A 43 -9.42 19.14 -17.66
N GLU A 44 -8.13 19.19 -17.32
CA GLU A 44 -7.08 18.37 -17.91
C GLU A 44 -6.43 17.49 -16.83
N CYS A 45 -6.24 16.20 -17.12
CA CYS A 45 -5.49 15.32 -16.23
C CYS A 45 -3.99 15.52 -16.44
N ILE A 46 -3.33 16.15 -15.46
CA ILE A 46 -1.91 16.52 -15.54
C ILE A 46 -0.97 15.56 -14.79
N SER A 47 -1.50 14.74 -13.89
CA SER A 47 -0.70 13.88 -13.00
C SER A 47 -1.45 12.59 -12.69
N TYR A 48 -0.70 11.52 -12.47
CA TYR A 48 -1.22 10.22 -12.02
C TYR A 48 -0.21 9.55 -11.10
N GLY A 49 -0.72 8.83 -10.10
CA GLY A 49 0.05 7.80 -9.43
C GLY A 49 -0.81 6.94 -8.53
N ALA A 50 -0.15 6.05 -7.82
CA ALA A 50 -0.79 5.10 -6.94
C ALA A 50 0.11 4.75 -5.76
N ARG A 51 -0.51 4.48 -4.61
CA ARG A 51 0.17 4.03 -3.42
C ARG A 51 -0.74 3.13 -2.60
N VAL A 52 -0.16 2.12 -1.96
CA VAL A 52 -0.85 1.40 -0.89
C VAL A 52 -0.79 2.24 0.38
N LEU A 53 -1.88 2.21 1.15
CA LEU A 53 -1.99 2.79 2.48
C LEU A 53 -2.43 1.71 3.47
N ASN A 54 -2.11 1.90 4.74
CA ASN A 54 -2.41 0.94 5.80
C ASN A 54 -3.87 1.08 6.25
N GLU A 55 -4.57 -0.04 6.43
CA GLU A 55 -5.93 -0.04 7.00
C GLU A 55 -6.11 -0.96 8.21
N GLY A 56 -5.08 -1.74 8.58
CA GLY A 56 -5.10 -2.58 9.78
C GLY A 56 -5.14 -1.81 11.12
N GLY A 57 -4.71 -0.54 11.12
CA GLY A 57 -4.81 0.37 12.25
C GLY A 57 -4.13 -0.14 13.53
N TYR A 58 -4.72 0.17 14.68
CA TYR A 58 -4.19 -0.13 16.02
C TYR A 58 -3.74 -1.59 16.21
N HIS A 59 -4.44 -2.55 15.59
CA HIS A 59 -4.16 -3.98 15.74
C HIS A 59 -2.93 -4.45 14.98
N ALA A 60 -2.56 -3.73 13.93
CA ALA A 60 -1.45 -4.08 13.06
C ALA A 60 -0.14 -3.37 13.44
N ILE A 61 -0.12 -2.61 14.55
CA ILE A 61 1.09 -1.93 15.02
C ILE A 61 2.05 -3.00 15.58
N PRO A 62 3.25 -3.18 14.98
CA PRO A 62 4.22 -4.17 15.45
C PRO A 62 5.00 -3.65 16.67
N LYS A 63 5.93 -4.47 17.17
CA LYS A 63 7.01 -3.94 18.03
C LYS A 63 7.74 -2.83 17.28
N LEU A 64 7.95 -1.70 17.95
CA LEU A 64 8.44 -0.47 17.30
C LEU A 64 9.95 -0.32 17.32
N THR A 65 10.66 -1.08 18.15
CA THR A 65 12.10 -0.94 18.38
C THR A 65 12.83 -2.26 18.16
N PHE A 66 14.09 -2.15 17.74
CA PHE A 66 15.04 -3.25 17.65
C PHE A 66 16.46 -2.69 17.84
N PRO A 67 17.46 -3.54 18.13
CA PRO A 67 18.84 -3.07 18.27
C PRO A 67 19.29 -2.30 17.03
N GLY A 68 19.65 -1.03 17.20
CA GLY A 68 20.13 -0.17 16.12
C GLY A 68 19.04 0.53 15.30
N GLY A 69 17.75 0.39 15.65
CA GLY A 69 16.71 1.07 14.88
C GLY A 69 15.29 1.06 15.47
N ALA A 70 14.41 1.77 14.78
CA ALA A 70 13.00 1.91 15.14
C ALA A 70 12.12 2.04 13.90
N LEU A 71 10.86 1.63 14.03
CA LEU A 71 9.81 1.80 13.02
C LEU A 71 8.99 3.06 13.32
N ILE A 72 8.90 3.96 12.35
CA ILE A 72 8.12 5.20 12.43
C ILE A 72 7.12 5.31 11.27
N GLY A 73 6.17 6.22 11.38
CA GLY A 73 5.24 6.56 10.30
C GLY A 73 4.34 5.42 9.84
N CYS A 74 3.97 5.44 8.56
CA CYS A 74 3.15 4.37 7.98
C CYS A 74 3.90 3.03 7.87
N SER A 75 5.23 3.01 7.99
CA SER A 75 5.96 1.74 8.11
C SER A 75 5.60 0.99 9.40
N ALA A 76 5.30 1.73 10.48
CA ALA A 76 4.80 1.18 11.74
C ALA A 76 3.27 1.03 11.80
N GLY A 77 2.54 1.50 10.78
CA GLY A 77 1.09 1.35 10.72
C GLY A 77 0.26 2.45 11.38
N PHE A 78 0.81 3.64 11.61
CA PHE A 78 0.09 4.72 12.32
C PHE A 78 -0.98 5.47 11.50
N LEU A 79 -1.58 4.87 10.48
CA LEU A 79 -2.62 5.52 9.68
C LEU A 79 -3.99 5.38 10.35
N ASN A 80 -4.71 6.49 10.50
CA ASN A 80 -6.14 6.48 10.85
C ASN A 80 -6.97 6.31 9.57
N SER A 81 -7.43 5.09 9.31
CA SER A 81 -8.14 4.73 8.08
C SER A 81 -9.51 5.40 7.97
N VAL A 82 -10.23 5.54 9.09
CA VAL A 82 -11.54 6.21 9.12
C VAL A 82 -11.45 7.68 8.71
N LYS A 83 -10.37 8.37 9.12
CA LYS A 83 -10.13 9.76 8.74
C LYS A 83 -9.38 9.92 7.41
N ILE A 84 -8.83 8.82 6.87
CA ILE A 84 -7.88 8.80 5.76
C ILE A 84 -6.70 9.75 6.03
N LYS A 85 -6.12 9.66 7.25
CA LYS A 85 -5.03 10.54 7.70
C LYS A 85 -3.95 9.75 8.42
N GLY A 86 -2.73 9.81 7.89
CA GLY A 86 -1.53 9.26 8.53
C GLY A 86 -0.37 10.24 8.65
N SER A 87 -0.45 11.42 8.01
CA SER A 87 0.68 12.37 7.99
C SER A 87 0.96 12.96 9.37
N HIS A 88 -0.07 13.34 10.12
CA HIS A 88 0.09 13.95 11.45
C HIS A 88 0.61 12.94 12.49
N THR A 89 0.11 11.70 12.44
CA THR A 89 0.59 10.60 13.29
C THR A 89 2.00 10.17 12.91
N ALA A 90 2.34 10.14 11.62
CA ALA A 90 3.69 9.85 11.17
C ALA A 90 4.70 10.91 11.63
N LEU A 91 4.36 12.19 11.47
CA LEU A 91 5.18 13.30 11.99
C LEU A 91 5.38 13.17 13.50
N LYS A 92 4.29 12.94 14.26
CA LYS A 92 4.41 12.78 15.71
C LYS A 92 5.26 11.58 16.09
N SER A 93 5.15 10.44 15.40
CA SER A 93 5.99 9.28 15.68
C SER A 93 7.49 9.57 15.48
N GLY A 94 7.86 10.36 14.46
CA GLY A 94 9.23 10.81 14.27
C GLY A 94 9.71 11.73 15.39
N MET A 95 8.86 12.65 15.87
CA MET A 95 9.17 13.51 17.01
C MET A 95 9.38 12.69 18.29
N VAL A 96 8.49 11.74 18.60
CA VAL A 96 8.60 10.90 19.81
C VAL A 96 9.84 10.00 19.74
N ALA A 97 10.16 9.46 18.55
CA ALA A 97 11.39 8.70 18.35
C ALA A 97 12.65 9.55 18.61
N ALA A 98 12.68 10.78 18.09
CA ALA A 98 13.79 11.71 18.31
C ALA A 98 13.92 12.11 19.80
N GLU A 99 12.81 12.41 20.47
CA GLU A 99 12.76 12.73 21.91
C GLU A 99 13.25 11.55 22.77
N ALA A 100 12.93 10.30 22.39
CA ALA A 100 13.39 9.11 23.08
C ALA A 100 14.87 8.80 22.83
N LEU A 101 15.36 9.07 21.61
CA LEU A 101 16.75 8.81 21.20
C LEU A 101 17.72 9.84 21.79
N TYR A 102 17.33 11.10 21.90
CA TYR A 102 18.23 12.18 22.30
C TYR A 102 18.94 11.96 23.65
N PRO A 103 18.26 11.55 24.75
CA PRO A 103 18.92 11.25 26.01
C PRO A 103 20.02 10.19 25.86
N VAL A 104 19.75 9.12 25.11
CA VAL A 104 20.67 8.00 24.88
C VAL A 104 21.94 8.49 24.16
N LEU A 105 21.79 9.33 23.15
CA LEU A 105 22.92 9.93 22.42
C LEU A 105 23.70 10.95 23.26
N SER A 106 23.03 11.63 24.20
CA SER A 106 23.65 12.69 25.01
C SER A 106 24.26 12.21 26.33
N SER A 107 23.90 11.01 26.80
CA SER A 107 24.34 10.47 28.09
C SER A 107 25.63 9.67 28.03
N ASN A 108 26.07 9.27 26.85
CA ASN A 108 27.31 8.53 26.63
C ASN A 108 28.41 9.47 26.13
N ASP A 109 29.50 9.59 26.89
CA ASP A 109 30.72 10.30 26.44
C ASP A 109 31.41 9.56 25.26
N ASP A 110 31.17 8.25 25.15
CA ASP A 110 31.52 7.44 24.00
C ASP A 110 30.48 7.64 22.90
N TYR A 111 30.79 8.50 21.93
CA TYR A 111 29.97 8.73 20.75
C TYR A 111 29.74 7.40 19.99
N ILE A 112 28.54 6.84 20.07
CA ILE A 112 28.07 5.74 19.20
C ILE A 112 27.59 6.35 17.88
N VAL A 113 28.47 7.09 17.21
CA VAL A 113 28.21 7.61 15.86
C VAL A 113 29.18 6.90 14.94
N ALA A 114 28.62 6.17 13.97
CA ALA A 114 29.41 5.48 12.97
C ALA A 114 30.32 6.51 12.26
N GLU A 115 31.64 6.38 12.47
CA GLU A 115 32.65 7.23 11.81
C GLU A 115 32.78 6.88 10.32
N SER A 116 32.39 5.65 9.95
CA SER A 116 32.27 5.20 8.57
C SER A 116 30.80 4.93 8.22
N TYR A 117 30.46 5.05 6.94
CA TYR A 117 29.16 4.61 6.42
C TYR A 117 29.09 3.08 6.23
N GLU A 118 30.03 2.33 6.83
CA GLU A 118 30.11 0.87 6.71
C GLU A 118 29.44 0.21 7.92
N ILE A 119 28.60 -0.80 7.65
CA ILE A 119 27.93 -1.56 8.71
C ILE A 119 28.96 -2.50 9.35
N ASN A 120 29.34 -2.23 10.59
CA ASN A 120 30.15 -3.14 11.39
C ASN A 120 29.24 -4.06 12.23
N ALA A 121 29.19 -5.34 11.88
CA ALA A 121 28.35 -6.32 12.57
C ALA A 121 28.82 -6.63 14.02
N GLU A 122 30.05 -6.28 14.38
CA GLU A 122 30.61 -6.46 15.72
C GLU A 122 30.31 -5.26 16.63
N GLU A 123 29.86 -4.14 16.07
CA GLU A 123 29.52 -2.94 16.82
C GLU A 123 28.24 -3.14 17.63
N LYS A 124 28.31 -2.78 18.92
CA LYS A 124 27.17 -2.95 19.81
C LYS A 124 26.08 -1.94 19.47
N SER A 125 24.96 -2.44 18.98
CA SER A 125 23.77 -1.63 18.73
C SER A 125 22.91 -1.47 19.98
N GLU A 126 22.53 -0.24 20.33
CA GLU A 126 21.57 0.02 21.40
C GLU A 126 20.12 -0.04 20.89
N GLU A 127 19.20 -0.55 21.72
CA GLU A 127 17.76 -0.53 21.46
C GLU A 127 17.08 0.52 22.35
N VAL A 128 16.48 1.55 21.73
CA VAL A 128 15.82 2.66 22.43
C VAL A 128 14.36 2.30 22.77
N VAL A 129 14.17 1.36 23.70
CA VAL A 129 12.84 0.86 24.11
C VAL A 129 11.89 1.94 24.65
N ALA A 130 12.43 3.06 25.12
CA ALA A 130 11.65 4.21 25.58
C ALA A 130 10.73 4.77 24.49
N TYR A 131 11.12 4.68 23.20
CA TYR A 131 10.27 5.12 22.09
C TYR A 131 8.94 4.37 22.07
N GLN A 132 8.96 3.05 22.23
CA GLN A 132 7.73 2.26 22.21
C GLN A 132 6.78 2.67 23.34
N LYS A 133 7.30 2.78 24.57
CA LYS A 133 6.50 3.23 25.72
C LYS A 133 5.93 4.63 25.50
N ASN A 134 6.75 5.57 25.06
CA ASN A 134 6.32 6.95 24.83
C ASN A 134 5.26 7.05 23.72
N MET A 135 5.31 6.17 22.72
CA MET A 135 4.27 6.08 21.69
C MET A 135 2.98 5.52 22.25
N GLU A 136 3.03 4.44 23.05
CA GLU A 136 1.86 3.86 23.72
C GLU A 136 1.15 4.85 24.65
N GLU A 137 1.89 5.79 25.23
CA GLU A 137 1.37 6.90 26.07
C GLU A 137 0.95 8.15 25.27
N SER A 138 1.18 8.16 23.94
CA SER A 138 0.89 9.32 23.10
C SER A 138 -0.55 9.36 22.61
N TRP A 139 -1.01 10.56 22.25
CA TRP A 139 -2.32 10.76 21.62
C TRP A 139 -2.48 9.99 20.30
N VAL A 140 -1.39 9.57 19.64
CA VAL A 140 -1.45 8.76 18.42
C VAL A 140 -2.06 7.40 18.73
N TYR A 141 -1.62 6.74 19.81
CA TYR A 141 -2.17 5.46 20.23
C TYR A 141 -3.63 5.59 20.65
N ASP A 142 -3.99 6.64 21.40
CA ASP A 142 -5.37 6.93 21.77
C ASP A 142 -6.26 7.14 20.53
N GLU A 143 -5.77 7.92 19.56
CA GLU A 143 -6.50 8.18 18.31
C GLU A 143 -6.77 6.87 17.56
N LEU A 144 -5.75 6.02 17.35
CA LEU A 144 -5.90 4.76 16.61
C LEU A 144 -6.76 3.76 17.39
N LYS A 145 -6.59 3.69 18.71
CA LYS A 145 -7.40 2.82 19.59
C LYS A 145 -8.88 3.20 19.54
N SER A 146 -9.19 4.49 19.42
CA SER A 146 -10.57 4.97 19.37
C SER A 146 -11.36 4.51 18.14
N VAL A 147 -10.67 4.19 17.04
CA VAL A 147 -11.28 3.75 15.77
C VAL A 147 -10.96 2.30 15.42
N ARG A 148 -10.29 1.57 16.33
CA ARG A 148 -9.68 0.25 16.07
C ARG A 148 -10.62 -0.79 15.47
N ASN A 149 -11.90 -0.75 15.85
CA ASN A 149 -12.91 -1.72 15.42
C ASN A 149 -13.66 -1.30 14.13
N CYS A 150 -13.49 -0.07 13.64
CA CYS A 150 -14.31 0.45 12.55
C CYS A 150 -14.07 -0.33 11.24
N HIS A 151 -12.81 -0.47 10.82
CA HIS A 151 -12.49 -1.16 9.57
C HIS A 151 -12.82 -2.66 9.63
N ALA A 152 -12.44 -3.33 10.73
CA ALA A 152 -12.70 -4.75 10.92
C ALA A 152 -14.20 -5.11 10.87
N ALA A 153 -15.10 -4.19 11.26
CA ALA A 153 -16.53 -4.42 11.17
C ALA A 153 -17.06 -4.55 9.73
N PHE A 154 -16.33 -4.04 8.72
CA PHE A 154 -16.70 -4.19 7.31
C PHE A 154 -16.53 -5.64 6.79
N HIS A 155 -15.86 -6.52 7.54
CA HIS A 155 -15.88 -7.96 7.26
C HIS A 155 -17.29 -8.56 7.40
N TRP A 156 -18.20 -7.90 8.11
CA TRP A 156 -19.62 -8.29 8.18
C TRP A 156 -20.43 -7.78 6.99
N GLY A 157 -19.78 -7.12 6.02
CA GLY A 157 -20.39 -6.45 4.88
C GLY A 157 -20.56 -4.95 5.07
N PHE A 158 -20.85 -4.26 3.97
CA PHE A 158 -20.89 -2.79 3.93
C PHE A 158 -21.90 -2.18 4.91
N LEU A 159 -23.16 -2.63 4.92
CA LEU A 159 -24.19 -2.04 5.76
C LEU A 159 -23.97 -2.29 7.27
N PRO A 160 -23.67 -3.53 7.72
CA PRO A 160 -23.35 -3.77 9.13
C PRO A 160 -22.06 -3.05 9.56
N GLY A 161 -21.02 -3.05 8.72
CA GLY A 161 -19.76 -2.35 8.99
C GLY A 161 -19.95 -0.85 9.14
N LEU A 162 -20.78 -0.23 8.29
CA LEU A 162 -21.14 1.18 8.37
C LEU A 162 -21.92 1.50 9.65
N ALA A 163 -22.94 0.70 9.97
CA ALA A 163 -23.74 0.88 11.18
C ALA A 163 -22.88 0.76 12.45
N TYR A 164 -22.03 -0.27 12.51
CA TYR A 164 -21.12 -0.48 13.62
C TYR A 164 -20.08 0.63 13.73
N SER A 165 -19.49 1.08 12.61
CA SER A 165 -18.54 2.19 12.61
C SER A 165 -19.18 3.48 13.13
N GLY A 166 -20.44 3.75 12.77
CA GLY A 166 -21.20 4.88 13.32
C GLY A 166 -21.40 4.77 14.83
N LEU A 167 -21.77 3.59 15.33
CA LEU A 167 -21.89 3.30 16.76
C LEU A 167 -20.54 3.48 17.49
N ALA A 168 -19.49 2.85 16.99
CA ALA A 168 -18.15 2.84 17.58
C ALA A 168 -17.54 4.24 17.61
N ALA A 169 -17.58 4.97 16.49
CA ALA A 169 -16.95 6.28 16.38
C ALA A 169 -17.74 7.41 17.07
N HIS A 170 -19.08 7.39 17.01
CA HIS A 170 -19.89 8.51 17.50
C HIS A 170 -20.51 8.31 18.88
N ILE A 171 -20.91 7.07 19.22
CA ILE A 171 -21.62 6.77 20.47
C ILE A 171 -20.64 6.23 21.50
N LEU A 172 -19.96 5.13 21.20
CA LEU A 172 -19.05 4.46 22.14
C LEU A 172 -17.69 5.16 22.22
N ARG A 173 -17.32 5.89 21.16
CA ARG A 173 -16.04 6.61 21.01
C ARG A 173 -14.83 5.71 21.29
N GLY A 174 -14.89 4.47 20.84
CA GLY A 174 -13.83 3.49 21.04
C GLY A 174 -13.74 2.89 22.45
N ASN A 175 -14.71 3.12 23.34
CA ASN A 175 -14.74 2.56 24.69
C ASN A 175 -15.35 1.15 24.75
N GLU A 176 -15.39 0.43 23.63
CA GLU A 176 -15.85 -0.95 23.64
C GLU A 176 -14.91 -1.81 24.52
N PRO A 177 -15.42 -2.72 25.36
CA PRO A 177 -14.59 -3.62 26.14
C PRO A 177 -14.04 -4.80 25.31
N TRP A 178 -14.11 -4.71 23.98
CA TRP A 178 -13.62 -5.71 23.04
C TRP A 178 -12.84 -5.08 21.88
N THR A 179 -12.22 -5.97 21.11
CA THR A 179 -11.39 -5.66 19.95
C THR A 179 -11.69 -6.69 18.87
N LEU A 180 -12.02 -6.23 17.67
CA LEU A 180 -12.19 -7.07 16.48
C LEU A 180 -10.82 -7.32 15.84
N THR A 181 -10.50 -8.57 15.54
CA THR A 181 -9.20 -8.96 14.97
C THR A 181 -9.29 -9.19 13.46
N ASN A 182 -8.18 -8.97 12.77
CA ASN A 182 -7.94 -9.46 11.41
C ASN A 182 -6.71 -10.37 11.46
N ASP A 183 -6.89 -11.64 11.13
CA ASP A 183 -5.89 -12.71 11.28
C ASP A 183 -5.42 -13.29 9.95
N SER A 184 -5.99 -12.83 8.83
CA SER A 184 -5.62 -13.28 7.49
C SER A 184 -5.01 -12.14 6.67
N PRO A 185 -3.94 -12.41 5.92
CA PRO A 185 -3.39 -11.42 5.00
C PRO A 185 -4.32 -11.19 3.80
N ASP A 186 -4.24 -9.99 3.21
CA ASP A 186 -5.05 -9.56 2.08
C ASP A 186 -4.87 -10.45 0.83
N SER A 187 -3.65 -10.98 0.64
CA SER A 187 -3.31 -11.96 -0.41
C SER A 187 -4.19 -13.20 -0.35
N ALA A 188 -4.50 -13.69 0.86
CA ALA A 188 -5.27 -14.90 1.10
C ALA A 188 -6.79 -14.69 0.95
N LYS A 189 -7.26 -13.44 0.80
CA LYS A 189 -8.68 -13.13 0.59
C LYS A 189 -9.13 -13.34 -0.85
N THR A 190 -8.20 -13.35 -1.81
CA THR A 190 -8.53 -13.56 -3.22
C THR A 190 -9.07 -14.98 -3.42
N LYS A 191 -10.25 -15.10 -4.00
CA LYS A 191 -10.92 -16.38 -4.24
C LYS A 191 -10.74 -16.83 -5.70
N PRO A 192 -10.89 -18.14 -5.99
CA PRO A 192 -10.78 -18.68 -7.34
C PRO A 192 -11.67 -17.94 -8.36
N ALA A 193 -11.16 -17.76 -9.57
CA ALA A 193 -11.84 -17.08 -10.66
C ALA A 193 -13.16 -17.76 -11.06
N SER A 194 -13.28 -19.08 -10.82
CA SER A 194 -14.49 -19.85 -11.06
C SER A 194 -15.67 -19.50 -10.14
N GLU A 195 -15.44 -18.77 -9.04
CA GLU A 195 -16.48 -18.31 -8.12
C GLU A 195 -17.04 -16.92 -8.50
N PHE A 196 -16.50 -16.27 -9.53
CA PHE A 196 -16.85 -14.91 -9.92
C PHE A 196 -17.10 -14.79 -11.41
N GLU A 197 -17.93 -13.80 -11.77
CA GLU A 197 -18.09 -13.37 -13.16
C GLU A 197 -17.09 -12.24 -13.46
N PRO A 198 -16.47 -12.24 -14.66
CA PRO A 198 -15.65 -11.13 -15.13
C PRO A 198 -16.40 -9.79 -15.09
N ILE A 199 -15.73 -8.74 -14.64
CA ILE A 199 -16.30 -7.39 -14.62
C ILE A 199 -16.04 -6.70 -15.95
N GLU A 200 -17.11 -6.36 -16.66
CA GLU A 200 -17.03 -5.54 -17.87
C GLU A 200 -16.82 -4.07 -17.52
N TYR A 201 -15.58 -3.60 -17.66
CA TYR A 201 -15.25 -2.18 -17.49
C TYR A 201 -15.48 -1.38 -18.79
N PRO A 202 -16.10 -0.19 -18.72
CA PRO A 202 -16.23 0.69 -19.88
C PRO A 202 -14.86 1.05 -20.46
N LYS A 203 -14.80 1.17 -21.80
CA LYS A 203 -13.61 1.69 -22.48
C LYS A 203 -13.34 3.13 -22.05
N PRO A 204 -12.06 3.52 -21.89
CA PRO A 204 -11.71 4.90 -21.56
C PRO A 204 -12.14 5.85 -22.68
N ASP A 205 -12.63 7.04 -22.31
CA ASP A 205 -13.09 8.07 -23.27
C ASP A 205 -11.99 9.07 -23.66
N GLY A 206 -10.83 9.03 -22.99
CA GLY A 206 -9.72 9.94 -23.20
C GLY A 206 -9.95 11.34 -22.61
N VAL A 207 -11.06 11.57 -21.92
CA VAL A 207 -11.46 12.86 -21.32
C VAL A 207 -11.54 12.72 -19.81
N PHE A 208 -12.45 11.89 -19.30
CA PHE A 208 -12.58 11.62 -17.87
C PHE A 208 -11.87 10.33 -17.48
N SER A 209 -11.82 9.34 -18.38
CA SER A 209 -11.17 8.05 -18.17
C SER A 209 -10.08 7.80 -19.19
N PHE A 210 -8.98 7.19 -18.76
CA PHE A 210 -7.80 7.00 -19.58
C PHE A 210 -7.39 5.52 -19.66
N ASP A 211 -6.66 5.18 -20.71
CA ASP A 211 -5.93 3.93 -20.76
C ASP A 211 -4.79 3.93 -19.73
N LEU A 212 -4.48 2.77 -19.16
CA LEU A 212 -3.53 2.64 -18.05
C LEU A 212 -2.12 3.10 -18.45
N LEU A 213 -1.58 2.61 -19.57
CA LEU A 213 -0.21 2.92 -19.99
C LEU A 213 -0.11 4.37 -20.45
N THR A 214 -1.14 4.87 -21.14
CA THR A 214 -1.22 6.29 -21.51
C THR A 214 -1.19 7.17 -20.25
N ASN A 215 -1.98 6.83 -19.23
CA ASN A 215 -2.04 7.58 -17.99
C ASN A 215 -0.78 7.42 -17.13
N LEU A 216 -0.11 6.27 -17.22
CA LEU A 216 1.14 5.99 -16.51
C LEU A 216 2.23 6.99 -16.87
N THR A 217 2.28 7.46 -18.12
CA THR A 217 3.24 8.51 -18.54
C THR A 217 3.17 9.77 -17.67
N ARG A 218 1.98 10.08 -17.12
CA ARG A 218 1.75 11.23 -16.22
C ARG A 218 2.28 11.02 -14.79
N SER A 219 2.74 9.82 -14.45
CA SER A 219 3.48 9.56 -13.21
C SER A 219 4.95 9.95 -13.30
N GLY A 220 5.45 10.17 -14.53
CA GLY A 220 6.87 10.39 -14.79
C GLY A 220 7.76 9.22 -14.37
N THR A 221 7.20 8.02 -14.18
CA THR A 221 7.98 6.86 -13.72
C THR A 221 8.98 6.42 -14.77
N ALA A 222 10.23 6.22 -14.35
CA ALA A 222 11.30 5.74 -15.21
C ALA A 222 12.34 4.97 -14.40
N HIS A 223 13.01 4.02 -15.03
CA HIS A 223 14.10 3.23 -14.46
C HIS A 223 15.17 3.00 -15.55
N GLU A 224 16.43 2.81 -15.15
CA GLU A 224 17.44 2.25 -16.06
C GLU A 224 16.95 0.90 -16.59
N HIS A 225 17.01 0.69 -17.90
CA HIS A 225 16.50 -0.51 -18.55
C HIS A 225 17.45 -1.70 -18.36
N ASP A 226 18.76 -1.45 -18.29
CA ASP A 226 19.78 -2.47 -18.09
C ASP A 226 20.08 -2.73 -16.60
N GLN A 227 19.03 -2.79 -15.79
CA GLN A 227 19.12 -3.17 -14.38
C GLN A 227 18.28 -4.42 -14.08
N PRO A 228 18.69 -5.26 -13.11
CA PRO A 228 17.87 -6.39 -12.70
C PRO A 228 16.50 -5.94 -12.18
N ALA A 229 15.44 -6.70 -12.52
CA ALA A 229 14.11 -6.43 -11.99
C ALA A 229 14.12 -6.42 -10.46
N HIS A 230 13.61 -5.32 -9.88
CA HIS A 230 13.48 -5.14 -8.44
C HIS A 230 12.24 -5.87 -7.86
N LEU A 231 11.42 -6.42 -8.75
CA LEU A 231 10.26 -7.25 -8.45
C LEU A 231 10.64 -8.71 -8.68
N ARG A 232 11.06 -9.40 -7.60
CA ARG A 232 11.66 -10.72 -7.70
C ARG A 232 10.70 -11.78 -7.22
N ILE A 233 10.63 -12.90 -7.95
CA ILE A 233 9.92 -14.08 -7.48
C ILE A 233 10.72 -14.67 -6.30
N LYS A 234 10.05 -14.93 -5.17
CA LYS A 234 10.67 -15.59 -4.02
C LYS A 234 11.11 -17.01 -4.42
N ASP A 235 12.27 -17.45 -3.94
CA ASP A 235 12.87 -18.72 -4.36
C ASP A 235 11.97 -19.93 -4.10
N ASP A 236 11.23 -19.91 -2.99
CA ASP A 236 10.25 -20.92 -2.58
C ASP A 236 8.94 -20.88 -3.39
N CYS A 237 8.76 -19.88 -4.26
CA CYS A 237 7.55 -19.71 -5.06
C CYS A 237 7.79 -19.88 -6.58
N LYS A 238 9.01 -20.21 -7.03
CA LYS A 238 9.30 -20.40 -8.47
C LYS A 238 8.38 -21.43 -9.11
N SER A 239 8.17 -22.56 -8.44
CA SER A 239 7.27 -23.61 -8.92
C SER A 239 5.81 -23.16 -9.08
N ILE A 240 5.32 -22.25 -8.22
CA ILE A 240 3.97 -21.69 -8.30
C ILE A 240 3.81 -20.86 -9.57
N VAL A 241 4.84 -20.06 -9.91
CA VAL A 241 4.86 -19.24 -11.12
C VAL A 241 5.04 -20.10 -12.36
N ASP A 242 5.97 -21.06 -12.35
CA ASP A 242 6.24 -21.96 -13.48
C ASP A 242 5.03 -22.83 -13.84
N GLN A 243 4.18 -23.15 -12.86
CA GLN A 243 2.94 -23.89 -13.05
C GLN A 243 1.72 -22.97 -13.31
N ASN A 244 1.95 -21.66 -13.49
CA ASN A 244 0.88 -20.68 -13.76
C ASN A 244 -0.28 -20.70 -12.75
N VAL A 245 -0.03 -21.05 -11.49
CA VAL A 245 -1.08 -21.20 -10.45
C VAL A 245 -1.95 -19.94 -10.31
N SER A 246 -1.35 -18.75 -10.40
CA SER A 246 -2.08 -17.47 -10.35
C SER A 246 -3.02 -17.30 -11.55
N LEU A 247 -2.54 -17.63 -12.76
CA LEU A 247 -3.35 -17.54 -13.97
C LEU A 247 -4.45 -18.59 -13.97
N ASP A 248 -4.13 -19.84 -13.66
CA ASP A 248 -5.06 -20.96 -13.82
C ASP A 248 -6.18 -20.94 -12.76
N ASN A 249 -5.86 -20.55 -11.52
CA ASN A 249 -6.83 -20.55 -10.42
C ASN A 249 -7.52 -19.20 -10.22
N PHE A 250 -6.82 -18.09 -10.47
CA PHE A 250 -7.29 -16.74 -10.17
C PHE A 250 -7.38 -15.83 -11.41
N ASP A 251 -7.14 -16.35 -12.61
CA ASP A 251 -7.13 -15.57 -13.85
C ASP A 251 -6.17 -14.37 -13.82
N GLY A 252 -5.01 -14.53 -13.17
CA GLY A 252 -3.90 -13.57 -13.22
C GLY A 252 -4.26 -12.18 -12.65
N PRO A 253 -4.71 -12.06 -11.39
CA PRO A 253 -5.14 -10.79 -10.80
C PRO A 253 -4.05 -9.71 -10.79
N GLU A 254 -2.77 -10.08 -10.88
CA GLU A 254 -1.65 -9.13 -10.99
C GLU A 254 -1.69 -8.25 -12.24
N GLN A 255 -2.36 -8.69 -13.31
CA GLN A 255 -2.62 -7.88 -14.50
C GLN A 255 -3.65 -6.78 -14.23
N ARG A 256 -4.41 -6.88 -13.12
CA ARG A 256 -5.52 -5.98 -12.79
C ARG A 256 -5.25 -5.10 -11.58
N PHE A 257 -4.71 -5.67 -10.50
CA PHE A 257 -4.42 -4.90 -9.29
C PHE A 257 -3.21 -3.99 -9.45
N CYS A 258 -2.30 -4.30 -10.40
CA CYS A 258 -1.13 -3.49 -10.62
C CYS A 258 -1.52 -2.16 -11.28
N PRO A 259 -1.29 -1.02 -10.61
CA PRO A 259 -1.69 0.29 -11.13
C PRO A 259 -0.74 0.83 -12.22
N ALA A 260 0.10 -0.02 -12.80
CA ALA A 260 1.12 0.38 -13.76
C ALA A 260 1.38 -0.65 -14.88
N GLY A 261 0.58 -1.72 -14.98
CA GLY A 261 0.75 -2.71 -16.06
C GLY A 261 2.13 -3.37 -16.06
N VAL A 262 2.66 -3.64 -14.87
CA VAL A 262 3.98 -4.29 -14.71
C VAL A 262 3.92 -5.77 -15.05
N TYR A 263 2.81 -6.44 -14.78
CA TYR A 263 2.66 -7.88 -14.96
C TYR A 263 1.77 -8.16 -16.16
N GLU A 264 2.23 -9.01 -17.05
CA GLU A 264 1.44 -9.52 -18.17
C GLU A 264 1.79 -10.98 -18.44
N TYR A 265 0.87 -11.74 -19.03
CA TYR A 265 1.14 -13.09 -19.51
C TYR A 265 1.29 -13.06 -21.03
N VAL A 266 2.49 -13.36 -21.51
CA VAL A 266 2.83 -13.43 -22.94
C VAL A 266 2.86 -14.89 -23.40
N GLU A 267 2.44 -15.16 -24.63
CA GLU A 267 2.54 -16.49 -25.22
C GLU A 267 3.98 -16.73 -25.72
N GLU A 268 4.59 -17.84 -25.31
CA GLU A 268 5.89 -18.26 -25.85
C GLU A 268 5.72 -18.77 -27.28
N GLU A 269 6.52 -18.26 -28.21
CA GLU A 269 6.41 -18.57 -29.66
C GLU A 269 6.54 -20.07 -29.97
N ASP A 270 7.37 -20.79 -29.22
CA ASP A 270 7.66 -22.21 -29.50
C ASP A 270 6.60 -23.18 -28.93
N THR A 271 5.96 -22.82 -27.82
CA THR A 271 5.09 -23.75 -27.06
C THR A 271 3.63 -23.31 -27.03
N GLY A 272 3.34 -22.04 -27.31
CA GLY A 272 2.03 -21.41 -27.08
C GLY A 272 1.67 -21.30 -25.60
N ALA A 273 2.58 -21.68 -24.68
CA ALA A 273 2.34 -21.57 -23.25
C ALA A 273 2.40 -20.10 -22.83
N LYS A 274 1.49 -19.70 -21.94
CA LYS A 274 1.52 -18.37 -21.34
C LYS A 274 2.60 -18.31 -20.26
N LYS A 275 3.35 -17.21 -20.24
CA LYS A 275 4.43 -16.96 -19.27
C LYS A 275 4.32 -15.57 -18.70
N LEU A 276 4.54 -15.47 -17.39
CA LEU A 276 4.56 -14.19 -16.70
C LEU A 276 5.79 -13.36 -17.14
N GLN A 277 5.53 -12.19 -17.71
CA GLN A 277 6.51 -11.15 -18.02
C GLN A 277 6.38 -10.01 -17.00
N ILE A 278 7.52 -9.55 -16.50
CA ILE A 278 7.62 -8.48 -15.50
C ILE A 278 8.28 -7.24 -16.13
N ASN A 279 7.47 -6.26 -16.49
CA ASN A 279 7.87 -4.94 -16.99
C ASN A 279 8.25 -4.01 -15.83
N ALA A 280 9.36 -4.32 -15.15
CA ALA A 280 9.78 -3.61 -13.93
C ALA A 280 9.99 -2.09 -14.12
N GLN A 281 10.32 -1.65 -15.33
CA GLN A 281 10.49 -0.24 -15.70
C GLN A 281 9.23 0.61 -15.47
N ASN A 282 8.04 0.00 -15.51
CA ASN A 282 6.76 0.68 -15.30
C ASN A 282 6.44 0.93 -13.81
N CYS A 283 7.18 0.34 -12.88
CA CYS A 283 6.75 0.23 -11.49
C CYS A 283 6.68 1.60 -10.78
N VAL A 284 5.50 2.00 -10.29
CA VAL A 284 5.31 3.22 -9.48
C VAL A 284 5.58 3.02 -7.97
N HIS A 285 6.21 1.90 -7.63
CA HIS A 285 6.62 1.51 -6.28
C HIS A 285 5.48 1.39 -5.26
N CYS A 286 4.23 1.27 -5.69
CA CYS A 286 3.05 1.32 -4.81
C CYS A 286 3.02 0.27 -3.70
N LYS A 287 3.76 -0.84 -3.85
CA LYS A 287 3.82 -2.04 -2.99
C LYS A 287 2.62 -2.99 -3.03
N CYS A 288 1.60 -2.71 -3.85
CA CYS A 288 0.40 -3.55 -3.98
C CYS A 288 0.73 -5.03 -4.28
N CYS A 289 1.64 -5.29 -5.22
CA CYS A 289 2.05 -6.65 -5.58
C CYS A 289 2.65 -7.48 -4.43
N SER A 290 3.28 -6.85 -3.44
CA SER A 290 3.83 -7.57 -2.27
C SER A 290 2.78 -7.87 -1.20
N ILE A 291 1.54 -7.40 -1.39
CA ILE A 291 0.44 -7.52 -0.43
C ILE A 291 -0.73 -8.30 -1.01
N LYS A 292 -1.15 -7.99 -2.24
CA LYS A 292 -2.37 -8.55 -2.85
C LYS A 292 -2.15 -9.84 -3.65
N MET A 293 -0.91 -10.09 -4.08
CA MET A 293 -0.63 -11.22 -4.97
C MET A 293 -0.94 -12.56 -4.27
N PRO A 294 -1.76 -13.44 -4.86
CA PRO A 294 -2.01 -14.77 -4.30
C PRO A 294 -0.69 -15.49 -4.03
N HIS A 295 -0.58 -16.16 -2.88
CA HIS A 295 0.66 -16.80 -2.39
C HIS A 295 1.86 -15.86 -2.16
N GLU A 296 1.69 -14.54 -2.29
CA GLU A 296 2.68 -13.52 -1.97
C GLU A 296 4.05 -13.74 -2.64
N TYR A 297 4.10 -14.30 -3.85
CA TYR A 297 5.37 -14.74 -4.43
C TYR A 297 6.29 -13.61 -4.91
N ILE A 298 5.88 -12.34 -4.85
CA ILE A 298 6.74 -11.20 -5.19
C ILE A 298 7.41 -10.61 -3.95
N ARG A 299 8.75 -10.62 -3.96
CA ARG A 299 9.61 -9.81 -3.09
C ARG A 299 9.94 -8.50 -3.81
N TRP A 300 9.35 -7.41 -3.35
CA TRP A 300 9.72 -6.07 -3.80
C TRP A 300 11.02 -5.65 -3.12
N THR A 301 12.01 -5.26 -3.92
CA THR A 301 13.28 -4.68 -3.48
C THR A 301 13.42 -3.27 -4.06
N VAL A 302 14.34 -2.48 -3.53
CA VAL A 302 14.63 -1.16 -4.10
C VAL A 302 15.38 -1.33 -5.43
N PRO A 303 14.96 -0.65 -6.51
CA PRO A 303 15.79 -0.53 -7.71
C PRO A 303 16.98 0.40 -7.45
N GLU A 304 17.79 0.65 -8.47
CA GLU A 304 18.83 1.67 -8.42
C GLU A 304 18.26 3.05 -8.03
N GLY A 305 19.04 3.80 -7.26
CA GLY A 305 18.64 5.11 -6.74
C GLY A 305 18.29 6.10 -7.86
N GLY A 306 17.16 6.78 -7.72
CA GLY A 306 16.64 7.71 -8.73
C GLY A 306 15.63 7.08 -9.69
N GLY A 307 15.52 5.76 -9.75
CA GLY A 307 14.44 5.07 -10.46
C GLY A 307 13.11 5.16 -9.70
N GLY A 308 11.99 5.18 -10.44
CA GLY A 308 10.64 5.22 -9.89
C GLY A 308 9.81 6.41 -10.36
N PRO A 309 8.66 6.67 -9.71
CA PRO A 309 7.76 7.75 -10.07
C PRO A 309 8.39 9.14 -9.83
N ASN A 310 8.10 10.09 -10.72
CA ASN A 310 8.47 11.50 -10.59
C ASN A 310 7.21 12.35 -10.35
N TYR A 311 6.68 12.24 -9.14
CA TYR A 311 5.47 12.94 -8.74
C TYR A 311 5.74 14.42 -8.48
N ALA A 312 5.41 15.28 -9.46
CA ALA A 312 5.59 16.73 -9.34
C ALA A 312 4.39 17.44 -8.66
N VAL A 313 3.18 16.88 -8.78
CA VAL A 313 1.92 17.46 -8.29
C VAL A 313 1.05 16.34 -7.70
N MET A 314 1.40 15.87 -6.49
CA MET A 314 0.72 14.81 -5.74
C MET A 314 0.66 15.16 -4.25
#